data_AF-A0A2V8WQ82-F1
#
_entry.id   AF-A0A2V8WQ82-F1
#
_cell.length_a   1.000
_cell.length_b   1.000
_cell.length_c   1.000
_cell.angle_alpha   90.00
_cell.angle_beta   90.00
_cell.angle_gamma   90.00
#
_symmetry.space_group_name_H-M   'P 1'
#
loop_
_entity.id
_entity.type
_entity.pdbx_description
1 polymer ?
#
loop_
_entity_poly.entity_id
_entity_poly.type
_entity_poly.pdbx_seq_one_letter_code
_entity_poly.pdbx_strand_id
1 'polypeptide(L)'
;MKSNSFLRSIALLAAIALAVPLFAKPITRTINIAQAARLGKADLKAGEYRLQIDGNKATVQKGKLVVAESEGRWEDRSTKSAYDSVLVGEGGQVKEVRFAGQTRVFVFNE
;
A
#
# COMPACT_ATOMS: atom_id res chain seq x y z
N MET A 1 60.62 -3.11 -0.41
CA MET A 1 59.89 -1.85 -0.07
C MET A 1 58.40 -2.07 -0.29
N LYS A 2 57.60 -1.46 0.58
CA LYS A 2 56.20 -1.74 0.97
C LYS A 2 55.17 -1.51 -0.15
N SER A 3 54.40 -2.53 -0.53
CA SER A 3 53.19 -2.39 -1.36
C SER A 3 52.06 -1.87 -0.48
N ASN A 4 51.71 -0.59 -0.58
CA ASN A 4 50.74 0.04 0.33
C ASN A 4 49.75 1.00 -0.34
N SER A 5 49.43 0.84 -1.63
CA SER A 5 48.54 1.78 -2.32
C SER A 5 47.23 1.20 -2.86
N PHE A 6 47.10 -0.13 -2.98
CA PHE A 6 45.89 -0.73 -3.56
C PHE A 6 44.75 -0.96 -2.56
N LEU A 7 45.04 -0.92 -1.25
CA LEU A 7 44.06 -1.21 -0.20
C LEU A 7 43.14 -0.02 0.14
N ARG A 8 43.46 1.20 -0.33
CA ARG A 8 42.68 2.41 0.01
C ARG A 8 41.47 2.67 -0.90
N SER A 9 41.43 2.12 -2.11
CA SER A 9 40.30 2.35 -3.04
C SER A 9 39.16 1.34 -2.90
N ILE A 10 39.34 0.24 -2.16
CA ILE A 10 38.29 -0.78 -1.97
C ILE A 10 37.31 -0.38 -0.84
N ALA A 11 37.72 0.52 0.08
CA ALA A 11 36.86 0.98 1.16
C ALA A 11 35.72 1.91 0.69
N LEU A 12 35.86 2.57 -0.47
CA LEU A 12 34.86 3.54 -0.95
C LEU A 12 33.75 2.91 -1.82
N LEU A 13 33.98 1.69 -2.36
CA LEU A 13 33.02 1.02 -3.25
C LEU A 13 32.03 0.10 -2.51
N ALA A 14 32.20 -0.09 -1.20
CA ALA A 14 31.33 -0.95 -0.39
C ALA A 14 30.09 -0.23 0.20
N ALA A 15 29.96 1.09 0.02
CA ALA A 15 28.93 1.90 0.69
C ALA A 15 27.61 2.10 -0.10
N ILE A 16 27.48 1.57 -1.32
CA ILE A 16 26.25 1.71 -2.14
C ILE A 16 25.42 0.41 -2.17
N ALA A 17 25.85 -0.62 -1.44
CA ALA A 17 25.04 -1.81 -1.28
C ALA A 17 23.80 -1.51 -0.42
N LEU A 18 22.66 -1.44 -1.12
CA LEU A 18 21.33 -1.84 -0.63
C LEU A 18 20.51 -0.78 0.13
N ALA A 19 20.25 0.37 -0.51
CA ALA A 19 18.96 1.02 -0.36
C ALA A 19 18.05 0.61 -1.53
N VAL A 20 17.87 -0.69 -1.75
CA VAL A 20 16.79 -1.14 -2.64
C VAL A 20 15.52 -0.94 -1.82
N PRO A 21 14.57 -0.09 -2.23
CA PRO A 21 13.28 -0.07 -1.57
C PRO A 21 12.74 -1.49 -1.63
N LEU A 22 12.52 -2.09 -0.46
CA LEU A 22 11.85 -3.38 -0.34
C LEU A 22 10.42 -3.14 -0.84
N PHE A 23 10.21 -3.26 -2.15
CA PHE A 23 8.88 -3.22 -2.74
C PHE A 23 8.09 -4.35 -2.09
N ALA A 24 7.19 -3.96 -1.18
CA ALA A 24 6.31 -4.92 -0.55
C ALA A 24 5.55 -5.67 -1.65
N LYS A 25 5.44 -6.99 -1.52
CA LYS A 25 4.69 -7.80 -2.50
C LYS A 25 3.29 -7.18 -2.67
N PRO A 26 2.81 -7.00 -3.91
CA PRO A 26 1.48 -6.47 -4.13
C PRO A 26 0.45 -7.27 -3.35
N ILE A 27 -0.45 -6.57 -2.66
CA ILE A 27 -1.52 -7.20 -1.88
C ILE A 27 -2.79 -7.13 -2.71
N THR A 28 -3.42 -8.29 -2.94
CA THR A 28 -4.73 -8.37 -3.58
C THR A 28 -5.74 -8.92 -2.59
N ARG A 29 -6.84 -8.18 -2.38
CA ARG A 29 -7.92 -8.57 -1.48
C ARG A 29 -9.28 -8.23 -2.10
N THR A 30 -10.26 -9.08 -1.83
CA THR A 30 -11.65 -8.73 -2.10
C THR A 30 -12.14 -7.90 -0.92
N ILE A 31 -12.64 -6.70 -1.21
CA ILE A 31 -13.24 -5.80 -0.23
C ILE A 31 -14.71 -5.63 -0.55
N ASN A 32 -15.53 -5.52 0.49
CA ASN A 32 -16.93 -5.18 0.36
C ASN A 32 -17.12 -3.72 0.82
N ILE A 33 -17.66 -2.89 -0.07
CA ILE A 33 -18.06 -1.53 0.27
C ILE A 33 -19.54 -1.58 0.62
N ALA A 34 -19.86 -1.41 1.90
CA ALA A 34 -21.22 -1.57 2.42
C ALA A 34 -22.22 -0.51 1.90
N GLN A 35 -21.72 0.67 1.53
CA GLN A 35 -22.51 1.81 1.06
C GLN A 35 -21.80 2.51 -0.10
N ALA A 36 -22.46 3.45 -0.77
CA ALA A 36 -21.77 4.27 -1.76
C ALA A 36 -20.60 5.02 -1.09
N ALA A 37 -19.44 4.97 -1.71
CA ALA A 37 -18.22 5.58 -1.21
C ALA A 37 -17.44 6.22 -2.35
N ARG A 38 -16.58 7.19 -2.04
CA ARG A 38 -15.76 7.90 -3.01
C ARG A 38 -14.30 7.59 -2.78
N LEU A 39 -13.60 7.25 -3.85
CA LEU A 39 -12.16 7.06 -3.85
C LEU A 39 -11.56 7.87 -5.00
N GLY A 40 -10.80 8.89 -4.67
CA GLY A 40 -10.29 9.91 -5.58
C GLY A 40 -11.42 10.66 -6.25
N LYS A 41 -11.44 10.56 -7.57
CA LYS A 41 -12.47 11.14 -8.43
C LYS A 41 -13.58 10.15 -8.76
N ALA A 42 -13.50 8.91 -8.27
CA ALA A 42 -14.44 7.85 -8.61
C ALA A 42 -15.48 7.63 -7.51
N ASP A 43 -16.74 7.56 -7.91
CA ASP A 43 -17.84 7.15 -7.04
C ASP A 43 -18.05 5.63 -7.16
N LEU A 44 -17.77 4.93 -6.06
CA LEU A 44 -17.91 3.49 -5.92
C LEU A 44 -19.30 3.18 -5.34
N LYS A 45 -20.09 2.38 -6.05
CA LYS A 45 -21.37 1.87 -5.55
C LYS A 45 -21.14 0.81 -4.47
N ALA A 46 -22.12 0.59 -3.61
CA ALA A 46 -22.08 -0.54 -2.68
C ALA A 46 -21.89 -1.88 -3.43
N GLY A 47 -21.11 -2.79 -2.84
CA GLY A 47 -20.84 -4.12 -3.37
C GLY A 47 -19.38 -4.56 -3.25
N GLU A 48 -19.07 -5.68 -3.90
CA GLU A 48 -17.74 -6.28 -3.86
C GLU A 48 -16.80 -5.75 -4.94
N TYR A 49 -15.56 -5.53 -4.56
CA TYR A 49 -14.48 -5.07 -5.42
C TYR A 49 -13.20 -5.82 -5.11
N ARG A 50 -12.32 -5.91 -6.11
CA ARG A 50 -10.94 -6.36 -5.91
C ARG A 50 -10.06 -5.14 -5.70
N LEU A 51 -9.45 -5.05 -4.53
CA LEU A 51 -8.42 -4.07 -4.21
C LEU A 51 -7.05 -4.69 -4.45
N GLN A 52 -6.23 -4.00 -5.23
CA GLN A 52 -4.82 -4.30 -5.40
C GLN A 52 -4.00 -3.12 -4.90
N ILE A 53 -3.05 -3.37 -3.99
CA ILE A 53 -2.12 -2.36 -3.52
C ILE A 53 -0.71 -2.78 -3.93
N ASP A 54 -0.04 -1.92 -4.67
CA ASP A 54 1.36 -2.06 -5.09
C ASP A 54 2.15 -0.84 -4.61
N GLY A 55 2.97 -1.04 -3.59
CA GLY A 55 3.66 0.06 -2.89
C GLY A 55 2.68 1.07 -2.29
N ASN A 56 2.65 2.28 -2.87
CA ASN A 56 1.78 3.40 -2.49
C ASN A 56 0.53 3.53 -3.38
N LYS A 57 0.41 2.74 -4.44
CA LYS A 57 -0.72 2.81 -5.37
C LYS A 57 -1.75 1.75 -5.03
N ALA A 58 -3.00 2.17 -4.95
CA ALA A 58 -4.16 1.31 -4.79
C ALA A 58 -5.04 1.36 -6.05
N THR A 59 -5.33 0.19 -6.61
CA THR A 59 -6.20 0.01 -7.77
C THR A 59 -7.42 -0.80 -7.33
N VAL A 60 -8.61 -0.25 -7.59
CA VAL A 60 -9.89 -0.91 -7.32
C VAL A 60 -10.50 -1.40 -8.62
N GLN A 61 -10.89 -2.67 -8.65
CA GLN A 61 -11.45 -3.33 -9.81
C GLN A 61 -12.83 -3.91 -9.52
N LYS A 62 -13.73 -3.80 -10.49
CA LYS A 62 -15.00 -4.53 -10.52
C LYS A 62 -14.96 -5.53 -11.66
N GLY A 63 -14.84 -6.81 -11.31
CA GLY A 63 -14.59 -7.85 -12.31
C GLY A 63 -13.22 -7.70 -12.97
N LYS A 64 -13.19 -7.31 -14.25
CA LYS A 64 -11.97 -7.05 -15.05
C LYS A 64 -11.70 -5.55 -15.27
N LEU A 65 -12.63 -4.68 -14.87
CA LEU A 65 -12.52 -3.24 -15.10
C LEU A 65 -11.88 -2.55 -13.90
N VAL A 66 -10.87 -1.73 -14.13
CA VAL A 66 -10.35 -0.78 -13.14
C VAL A 66 -11.35 0.37 -13.03
N VAL A 67 -11.92 0.56 -11.83
CA VAL A 67 -12.97 1.57 -11.56
C VAL A 67 -12.46 2.75 -10.75
N ALA A 68 -11.37 2.58 -10.01
CA ALA A 68 -10.72 3.66 -9.29
C ALA A 68 -9.23 3.35 -9.11
N GLU A 69 -8.42 4.41 -9.08
CA GLU A 69 -7.03 4.36 -8.64
C GLU A 69 -6.82 5.51 -7.67
N SER A 70 -6.11 5.24 -6.58
CA SER A 70 -5.75 6.25 -5.60
C SER A 70 -4.39 5.93 -4.99
N GLU A 71 -3.76 6.93 -4.40
CA GLU A 71 -2.51 6.79 -3.69
C GLU A 71 -2.76 6.79 -2.18
N GLY A 72 -1.84 6.15 -1.46
CA GLY A 72 -1.89 6.07 -0.02
C GLY A 72 -0.58 5.61 0.57
N ARG A 73 -0.63 5.29 1.85
CA ARG A 73 0.53 4.86 2.63
C ARG A 73 0.15 3.77 3.60
N TRP A 74 1.12 2.92 3.90
CA TRP A 74 0.99 1.92 4.95
C TRP A 74 1.22 2.59 6.30
N GLU A 75 0.30 2.38 7.23
CA GLU A 75 0.45 2.80 8.62
C GLU A 75 0.31 1.61 9.54
N ASP A 76 1.18 1.52 10.53
CA ASP A 76 1.07 0.52 11.58
C ASP A 76 0.01 0.94 12.62
N ARG A 77 -0.69 -0.07 13.14
CA ARG A 77 -1.61 0.04 14.27
C ARG A 77 -1.10 -0.83 15.41
N SER A 78 -1.48 -0.47 16.64
CA SER A 78 -1.10 -1.19 17.85
C SER A 78 -1.76 -2.58 17.96
N THR A 79 -2.88 -2.79 17.26
CA THR A 79 -3.66 -4.04 17.30
C THR A 79 -3.87 -4.62 15.91
N LYS A 80 -3.97 -5.96 15.85
CA LYS A 80 -4.31 -6.66 14.61
C LYS A 80 -5.78 -6.43 14.28
N SER A 81 -6.08 -6.22 13.01
CA SER A 81 -7.46 -6.15 12.53
C SER A 81 -8.09 -7.55 12.58
N ALA A 82 -9.30 -7.65 13.14
CA ALA A 82 -10.02 -8.93 13.22
C ALA A 82 -10.60 -9.37 11.88
N TYR A 83 -10.98 -8.41 11.03
CA TYR A 83 -11.62 -8.64 9.74
C TYR A 83 -11.10 -7.65 8.69
N ASP A 84 -11.22 -8.04 7.42
CA ASP A 84 -11.03 -7.12 6.29
C ASP A 84 -12.13 -6.07 6.34
N SER A 85 -11.77 -4.78 6.33
CA SER A 85 -12.74 -3.70 6.42
C SER A 85 -12.27 -2.45 5.69
N VAL A 86 -13.25 -1.69 5.18
CA VAL A 86 -13.06 -0.39 4.55
C VAL A 86 -13.65 0.67 5.47
N LEU A 87 -12.82 1.59 5.94
CA LEU A 87 -13.29 2.72 6.73
C LEU A 87 -13.70 3.85 5.79
N VAL A 88 -14.97 4.23 5.88
CA VAL A 88 -15.54 5.34 5.13
C VAL A 88 -15.71 6.53 6.08
N GLY A 89 -15.15 7.67 5.72
CA GLY A 89 -15.25 8.91 6.47
C GLY A 89 -16.52 9.70 6.16
N GLU A 90 -16.59 10.91 6.72
CA GLU A 90 -17.66 11.87 6.43
C GLU A 90 -17.73 12.17 4.93
N GLY A 91 -18.94 12.33 4.38
CA GLY A 91 -19.14 12.55 2.95
C GLY A 91 -18.88 11.32 2.06
N GLY A 92 -18.63 10.14 2.64
CA GLY A 92 -18.46 8.89 1.89
C GLY A 92 -17.04 8.65 1.38
N GLN A 93 -16.04 9.45 1.77
CA GLN A 93 -14.66 9.24 1.33
C GLN A 93 -14.07 7.95 1.92
N VAL A 94 -13.41 7.13 1.12
CA VAL A 94 -12.68 5.96 1.62
C VAL A 94 -11.39 6.44 2.29
N LYS A 95 -11.26 6.24 3.60
CA LYS A 95 -10.10 6.70 4.38
C LYS A 95 -9.00 5.66 4.51
N GLU A 96 -9.37 4.44 4.85
CA GLU A 96 -8.39 3.36 5.02
C GLU A 96 -8.99 1.98 4.77
N VAL A 97 -8.11 1.03 4.44
CA VAL A 97 -8.42 -0.40 4.37
C VAL A 97 -7.62 -1.14 5.43
N ARG A 98 -8.33 -1.96 6.20
CA ARG A 98 -7.79 -2.84 7.22
C ARG A 98 -7.79 -4.27 6.73
N PHE A 99 -6.76 -5.01 7.07
CA PHE A 99 -6.55 -6.39 6.62
C PHE A 99 -6.53 -7.35 7.80
N ALA A 100 -7.37 -8.38 7.75
CA ALA A 100 -7.50 -9.40 8.78
C ALA A 100 -6.14 -10.01 9.14
N GLY A 101 -5.84 -10.08 10.45
CA GLY A 101 -4.60 -10.60 10.99
C GLY A 101 -3.36 -9.70 10.83
N GLN A 102 -3.50 -8.55 10.15
CA GLN A 102 -2.43 -7.56 9.98
C GLN A 102 -2.57 -6.42 11.00
N THR A 103 -1.44 -5.92 11.48
CA THR A 103 -1.34 -4.68 12.28
C THR A 103 -1.24 -3.45 11.39
N ARG A 104 -0.80 -3.60 10.15
CA ARG A 104 -0.73 -2.52 9.17
C ARG A 104 -2.05 -2.32 8.44
N VAL A 105 -2.37 -1.06 8.16
CA VAL A 105 -3.51 -0.62 7.36
C VAL A 105 -3.01 0.23 6.21
N PHE A 106 -3.80 0.33 5.15
CA PHE A 106 -3.52 1.23 4.04
C PHE A 106 -4.41 2.46 4.13
N VAL A 107 -3.81 3.63 4.33
CA VAL A 107 -4.52 4.92 4.45
C VAL A 107 -4.40 5.67 3.15
N PHE A 108 -5.52 6.08 2.55
CA PHE A 108 -5.52 6.85 1.31
C PHE A 108 -5.22 8.33 1.57
N ASN A 109 -4.64 9.01 0.58
CA ASN A 109 -4.24 10.43 0.67
C ASN A 109 -5.37 11.42 0.29
N GLU A 110 -6.62 10.98 0.40
CA GLU A 110 -7.85 11.72 0.01
C GLU A 110 -8.12 12.98 0.84
#